data_AF-A0A4Y8VP66-F1
#
_entry.id   AF-A0A4Y8VP66-F1
#
_cell.length_a   1.000
_cell.length_b   1.000
_cell.length_c   1.000
_cell.angle_alpha   90.00
_cell.angle_beta   90.00
_cell.angle_gamma   90.00
#
_symmetry.space_group_name_H-M   'P 1'
#
loop_
_entity.id
_entity.type
_entity.pdbx_description
1 polymer ?
#
loop_
_entity_poly.entity_id
_entity_poly.type
_entity_poly.pdbx_seq_one_letter_code
_entity_poly.pdbx_strand_id
1 'polypeptide(L)'
;MQLTYPKAPSNGVQTLRPVLQAALQTQGFGINRQFASAVPAKISLSEAYRGYSLSLEDLSQGKGLKDARLGDWHYLVFADGVSIADAQLAEVRGHVEFASLNHGNLATATVDALKLAEQSPQLQGKTVELRVLFVSALQVVAIWLHAAGEDVLIPIEPTPKELALTGLYSEAALLAQLKPKADQAKQRFDADTRGQLGS
;
A
#
# COMPACT_ATOMS: atom_id res chain seq x y z
N MET A 1 -12.15 7.83 14.88
CA MET A 1 -11.55 8.24 13.59
C MET A 1 -12.62 8.33 12.54
N GLN A 2 -12.54 9.29 11.61
CA GLN A 2 -13.29 9.29 10.36
C GLN A 2 -12.29 9.12 9.22
N LEU A 3 -12.44 8.06 8.44
CA LEU A 3 -11.59 7.79 7.29
C LEU A 3 -12.11 8.55 6.06
N THR A 4 -11.22 9.24 5.36
CA THR A 4 -11.50 9.91 4.10
C THR A 4 -10.62 9.34 2.99
N TYR A 5 -11.03 9.61 1.76
CA TYR A 5 -10.38 9.13 0.56
C TYR A 5 -10.19 10.30 -0.39
N PRO A 6 -9.06 10.34 -1.13
CA PRO A 6 -8.91 11.30 -2.22
C PRO A 6 -9.99 11.06 -3.29
N LYS A 7 -10.25 12.08 -4.12
CA LYS A 7 -11.21 11.96 -5.21
C LYS A 7 -10.76 10.86 -6.17
N ALA A 8 -11.53 9.77 -6.22
CA ALA A 8 -11.25 8.62 -7.06
C ALA A 8 -11.22 8.99 -8.57
N PRO A 9 -10.46 8.24 -9.39
CA PRO A 9 -10.47 8.41 -10.83
C PRO A 9 -11.87 8.08 -11.38
N SER A 10 -12.36 8.91 -12.32
CA SER A 10 -13.76 8.88 -12.78
C SER A 10 -14.22 7.57 -13.40
N ASN A 11 -13.29 6.75 -13.92
CA ASN A 11 -13.56 5.47 -14.57
C ASN A 11 -12.91 4.28 -13.86
N GLY A 12 -12.38 4.43 -12.63
CA GLY A 12 -11.57 3.39 -11.99
C GLY A 12 -12.32 2.06 -11.79
N VAL A 13 -13.53 2.10 -11.25
CA VAL A 13 -14.36 0.90 -11.05
C VAL A 13 -14.76 0.27 -12.38
N GLN A 14 -15.09 1.08 -13.38
CA GLN A 14 -15.44 0.63 -14.73
C GLN A 14 -14.26 -0.07 -15.40
N THR A 15 -13.03 0.41 -15.18
CA THR A 15 -11.80 -0.23 -15.66
C THR A 15 -11.54 -1.56 -14.94
N LEU A 16 -11.77 -1.65 -13.62
CA LEU A 16 -11.46 -2.85 -12.83
C LEU A 16 -12.46 -4.00 -13.00
N ARG A 17 -13.76 -3.71 -13.11
CA ARG A 17 -14.82 -4.73 -13.20
C ARG A 17 -14.55 -5.84 -14.24
N PRO A 18 -14.28 -5.54 -15.52
CA PRO A 18 -14.04 -6.57 -16.53
C PRO A 18 -12.75 -7.36 -16.25
N VAL A 19 -11.71 -6.72 -15.72
CA VAL A 19 -10.45 -7.38 -15.37
C VAL A 19 -10.65 -8.39 -14.24
N LEU A 20 -11.36 -8.00 -13.18
CA LEU A 20 -11.66 -8.89 -12.05
C LEU A 20 -12.53 -10.07 -12.49
N GLN A 21 -13.52 -9.84 -13.36
CA GLN A 21 -14.33 -10.92 -13.92
C GLN A 21 -13.49 -11.92 -14.73
N ALA A 22 -12.59 -11.43 -15.59
CA ALA A 22 -11.68 -12.28 -16.35
C ALA A 22 -10.69 -13.05 -15.45
N ALA A 23 -10.16 -12.40 -14.41
CA ALA A 23 -9.25 -13.03 -13.45
C ALA A 23 -9.93 -14.18 -12.68
N LEU A 24 -11.19 -14.01 -12.27
CA LEU A 24 -11.96 -15.06 -11.61
C LEU A 24 -12.26 -16.25 -12.53
N GLN A 25 -12.48 -16.01 -13.83
CA GLN A 25 -12.78 -17.07 -14.80
C GLN A 25 -11.55 -17.89 -15.17
N THR A 26 -10.39 -17.24 -15.27
CA THR A 26 -9.16 -17.88 -15.75
C THR A 26 -8.40 -18.64 -14.66
N GLN A 27 -8.66 -18.33 -13.38
CA GLN A 27 -7.99 -18.96 -12.22
C GLN A 27 -6.47 -19.14 -12.42
N GLY A 28 -5.80 -18.08 -12.87
CA GLY A 28 -4.36 -18.06 -13.14
C GLY A 28 -3.46 -18.40 -11.94
N PHE A 29 -2.16 -18.54 -12.21
CA PHE A 29 -1.14 -18.88 -11.23
C PHE A 29 -1.05 -17.84 -10.10
N GLY A 30 -0.88 -18.28 -8.85
CA GLY A 30 -0.69 -17.39 -7.69
C GLY A 30 -1.96 -16.80 -7.07
N ILE A 31 -3.15 -17.19 -7.57
CA ILE A 31 -4.43 -16.79 -6.98
C ILE A 31 -4.64 -17.49 -5.62
N ASN A 32 -5.02 -16.71 -4.60
CA ASN A 32 -5.38 -17.28 -3.30
C ASN A 32 -6.75 -17.98 -3.35
N ARG A 33 -6.98 -18.95 -2.46
CA ARG A 33 -8.20 -19.77 -2.47
C ARG A 33 -9.47 -18.92 -2.35
N GLN A 34 -9.42 -17.87 -1.54
CA GLN A 34 -10.54 -16.98 -1.27
C GLN A 34 -10.98 -16.24 -2.55
N PHE A 35 -10.03 -15.71 -3.30
CA PHE A 35 -10.27 -15.06 -4.59
C PHE A 35 -10.77 -16.08 -5.62
N ALA A 36 -10.16 -17.26 -5.73
CA ALA A 36 -10.61 -18.31 -6.65
C ALA A 36 -12.06 -18.78 -6.40
N SER A 37 -12.51 -18.76 -5.13
CA SER A 37 -13.88 -19.12 -4.74
C SER A 37 -14.88 -17.96 -4.81
N ALA A 38 -14.44 -16.74 -5.10
CA ALA A 38 -15.31 -15.58 -5.08
C ALA A 38 -16.30 -15.61 -6.26
N VAL A 39 -17.55 -15.24 -5.99
CA VAL A 39 -18.57 -15.10 -7.04
C VAL A 39 -18.46 -13.68 -7.63
N PRO A 40 -18.26 -13.50 -8.96
CA PRO A 40 -18.06 -12.18 -9.56
C PRO A 40 -19.14 -11.15 -9.19
N ALA A 41 -20.40 -11.59 -9.14
CA ALA A 41 -21.54 -10.73 -8.80
C ALA A 41 -21.56 -10.27 -7.33
N LYS A 42 -20.81 -10.94 -6.45
CA LYS A 42 -20.69 -10.62 -5.03
C LYS A 42 -19.42 -9.82 -4.69
N ILE A 43 -18.59 -9.50 -5.69
CA ILE A 43 -17.43 -8.65 -5.47
C ILE A 43 -17.86 -7.19 -5.29
N SER A 44 -17.34 -6.59 -4.23
CA SER A 44 -17.34 -5.15 -4.00
C SER A 44 -15.91 -4.60 -3.94
N LEU A 45 -15.79 -3.29 -4.15
CA LEU A 45 -14.53 -2.56 -4.11
C LEU A 45 -14.62 -1.50 -3.00
N SER A 46 -13.50 -1.22 -2.34
CA SER A 46 -13.38 -0.04 -1.48
C SER A 46 -13.47 1.26 -2.29
N GLU A 47 -13.56 2.38 -1.58
CA GLU A 47 -13.10 3.66 -2.11
C GLU A 47 -11.62 3.60 -2.51
N ALA A 48 -11.23 4.41 -3.48
CA ALA A 48 -9.86 4.45 -3.97
C ALA A 48 -8.94 5.19 -2.99
N TYR A 49 -7.74 4.66 -2.75
CA TYR A 49 -6.69 5.35 -2.01
C TYR A 49 -5.38 5.37 -2.80
N ARG A 50 -4.47 6.26 -2.42
CA ARG A 50 -3.23 6.50 -3.18
C ARG A 50 -2.03 5.78 -2.57
N GLY A 51 -1.23 5.18 -3.44
CA GLY A 51 0.10 4.71 -3.15
C GLY A 51 1.14 5.83 -3.26
N TYR A 52 2.15 5.76 -2.40
CA TYR A 52 3.30 6.65 -2.37
C TYR A 52 4.57 5.83 -2.19
N SER A 53 5.70 6.33 -2.67
CA SER A 53 6.97 5.62 -2.53
C SER A 53 8.11 6.53 -2.11
N LEU A 54 9.00 5.98 -1.27
CA LEU A 54 10.31 6.56 -0.96
C LEU A 54 11.40 5.62 -1.46
N SER A 55 12.41 6.17 -2.12
CA SER A 55 13.58 5.40 -2.57
C SER A 55 14.67 5.32 -1.50
N LEU A 56 15.67 4.44 -1.72
CA LEU A 56 16.87 4.41 -0.88
C LEU A 56 17.57 5.77 -0.84
N GLU A 57 17.65 6.45 -1.99
CA GLU A 57 18.26 7.77 -2.09
C GLU A 57 17.51 8.81 -1.27
N ASP A 58 16.17 8.82 -1.35
CA ASP A 58 15.35 9.75 -0.58
C ASP A 58 15.58 9.56 0.93
N LEU A 59 15.57 8.31 1.40
CA LEU A 59 15.82 7.98 2.81
C LEU A 59 17.25 8.31 3.25
N SER A 60 18.26 7.99 2.43
CA SER A 60 19.67 8.28 2.74
C SER A 60 19.95 9.78 2.83
N GLN A 61 19.27 10.59 2.02
CA GLN A 61 19.32 12.05 2.05
C GLN A 61 18.47 12.66 3.18
N GLY A 62 17.74 11.85 3.97
CA GLY A 62 16.90 12.32 5.06
C GLY A 62 15.59 12.96 4.61
N LYS A 63 15.11 12.66 3.40
CA LYS A 63 13.79 13.10 2.93
C LYS A 63 12.67 12.32 3.63
N GLY A 64 11.49 12.94 3.65
CA GLY A 64 10.32 12.43 4.37
C GLY A 64 9.10 12.23 3.49
N LEU A 65 7.94 12.03 4.11
CA LEU A 65 6.65 11.77 3.46
C LEU A 65 6.24 12.88 2.48
N LYS A 66 6.60 14.13 2.78
CA LYS A 66 6.36 15.27 1.87
C LYS A 66 7.09 15.13 0.52
N ASP A 67 8.16 14.35 0.48
CA ASP A 67 8.99 14.10 -0.71
C ASP A 67 8.63 12.76 -1.37
N ALA A 68 7.68 12.01 -0.82
CA ALA A 68 7.26 10.72 -1.35
C ALA A 68 6.63 10.87 -2.73
N ARG A 69 7.04 10.01 -3.66
CA ARG A 69 6.56 10.03 -5.04
C ARG A 69 5.18 9.41 -5.11
N LEU A 70 4.26 10.11 -5.74
CA LEU A 70 2.91 9.61 -6.02
C LEU A 70 2.99 8.36 -6.91
N GLY A 71 2.22 7.34 -6.55
CA GLY A 71 2.11 6.08 -7.28
C GLY A 71 0.66 5.75 -7.65
N ASP A 72 0.42 4.46 -7.80
CA ASP A 72 -0.84 3.92 -8.31
C ASP A 72 -2.02 4.15 -7.36
N TRP A 73 -3.22 4.04 -7.93
CA TRP A 73 -4.46 3.93 -7.18
C TRP A 73 -4.63 2.51 -6.69
N HIS A 74 -5.12 2.35 -5.46
CA HIS A 74 -5.42 1.07 -4.86
C HIS A 74 -6.90 0.94 -4.56
N TYR A 75 -7.42 -0.27 -4.78
CA TYR A 75 -8.75 -0.70 -4.42
C TYR A 75 -8.66 -2.03 -3.69
N LEU A 76 -9.16 -2.09 -2.45
CA LEU A 76 -9.38 -3.36 -1.79
C LEU A 76 -10.57 -4.06 -2.45
N VAL A 77 -10.36 -5.31 -2.83
CA VAL A 77 -11.39 -6.18 -3.40
C VAL A 77 -11.96 -7.03 -2.28
N PHE A 78 -13.28 -7.04 -2.14
CA PHE A 78 -13.98 -7.83 -1.11
C PHE A 78 -14.90 -8.87 -1.74
N ALA A 79 -15.02 -10.01 -1.07
CA ALA A 79 -16.08 -10.99 -1.28
C ALA A 79 -16.66 -11.39 0.07
N ASP A 80 -17.99 -11.36 0.18
CA ASP A 80 -18.72 -11.69 1.42
C ASP A 80 -18.17 -10.97 2.68
N GLY A 81 -17.73 -9.71 2.50
CA GLY A 81 -17.19 -8.85 3.57
C GLY A 81 -15.73 -9.09 3.94
N VAL A 82 -15.05 -10.04 3.29
CA VAL A 82 -13.63 -10.36 3.50
C VAL A 82 -12.80 -9.77 2.37
N SER A 83 -11.67 -9.14 2.70
CA SER A 83 -10.72 -8.66 1.69
C SER A 83 -9.98 -9.84 1.05
N ILE A 84 -9.97 -9.90 -0.28
CA ILE A 84 -9.44 -11.03 -1.05
C ILE A 84 -8.32 -10.65 -2.01
N ALA A 85 -8.17 -9.36 -2.34
CA ALA A 85 -7.09 -8.84 -3.18
C ALA A 85 -6.94 -7.32 -3.04
N ASP A 86 -5.80 -6.81 -3.49
CA ASP A 86 -5.53 -5.39 -3.75
C ASP A 86 -5.40 -5.21 -5.28
N ALA A 87 -6.28 -4.40 -5.87
CA ALA A 87 -6.27 -4.09 -7.29
C ALA A 87 -5.68 -2.70 -7.51
N GLN A 88 -4.77 -2.59 -8.47
CA GLN A 88 -4.04 -1.35 -8.72
C GLN A 88 -4.34 -0.79 -10.11
N LEU A 89 -4.52 0.52 -10.16
CA LEU A 89 -4.62 1.27 -11.41
C LEU A 89 -3.51 2.30 -11.52
N ALA A 90 -2.76 2.25 -12.62
CA ALA A 90 -1.76 3.24 -12.95
C ALA A 90 -2.42 4.42 -13.68
N GLU A 91 -1.90 5.62 -13.44
CA GLU A 91 -2.32 6.81 -14.17
C GLU A 91 -1.42 7.01 -15.40
N VAL A 92 -2.01 6.92 -16.58
CA VAL A 92 -1.33 7.01 -17.87
C VAL A 92 -2.02 8.10 -18.70
N ARG A 93 -1.29 9.20 -18.96
CA ARG A 93 -1.74 10.31 -19.82
C ARG A 93 -3.13 10.88 -19.45
N GLY A 94 -3.43 10.97 -18.15
CA GLY A 94 -4.71 11.52 -17.65
C GLY A 94 -5.87 10.51 -17.61
N HIS A 95 -5.61 9.23 -17.88
CA HIS A 95 -6.55 8.14 -17.71
C HIS A 95 -5.98 7.08 -16.76
N VAL A 96 -6.83 6.17 -16.27
CA VAL A 96 -6.38 5.04 -15.46
C VAL A 96 -6.46 3.73 -16.23
N GLU A 97 -5.41 2.94 -16.10
CA GLU A 97 -5.26 1.63 -16.72
C GLU A 97 -4.98 0.58 -15.64
N PHE A 98 -5.37 -0.67 -15.89
CA PHE A 98 -5.06 -1.77 -14.97
C PHE A 98 -3.56 -1.98 -14.89
N ALA A 99 -3.02 -1.93 -13.67
CA ALA A 99 -1.59 -2.12 -13.41
C ALA A 99 -1.30 -3.51 -12.83
N SER A 100 -2.02 -3.89 -11.78
CA SER A 100 -1.77 -5.16 -11.10
C SER A 100 -2.95 -5.63 -10.26
N LEU A 101 -2.93 -6.93 -9.93
CA LEU A 101 -3.85 -7.56 -8.99
C LEU A 101 -3.03 -8.42 -8.02
N ASN A 102 -3.01 -8.03 -6.75
CA ASN A 102 -2.25 -8.70 -5.71
C ASN A 102 -3.17 -9.55 -4.84
N HIS A 103 -2.94 -10.86 -4.86
CA HIS A 103 -3.66 -11.83 -4.02
C HIS A 103 -2.96 -12.13 -2.69
N GLY A 104 -1.88 -11.41 -2.38
CA GLY A 104 -1.10 -11.59 -1.15
C GLY A 104 -1.78 -11.00 0.09
N ASN A 105 -1.09 -11.12 1.23
CA ASN A 105 -1.61 -10.70 2.54
C ASN A 105 -1.83 -9.18 2.68
N LEU A 106 -1.35 -8.38 1.74
CA LEU A 106 -1.43 -6.92 1.77
C LEU A 106 -2.85 -6.42 2.07
N ALA A 107 -3.84 -6.94 1.35
CA ALA A 107 -5.22 -6.47 1.45
C ALA A 107 -5.82 -6.76 2.85
N THR A 108 -5.58 -7.96 3.39
CA THR A 108 -5.97 -8.33 4.76
C THR A 108 -5.22 -7.49 5.80
N ALA A 109 -3.91 -7.32 5.63
CA ALA A 109 -3.08 -6.55 6.55
C ALA A 109 -3.47 -5.06 6.57
N THR A 110 -3.88 -4.49 5.43
CA THR A 110 -4.48 -3.16 5.36
C THR A 110 -5.75 -3.08 6.21
N VAL A 111 -6.69 -4.03 6.06
CA VAL A 111 -7.92 -4.05 6.85
C VAL A 111 -7.64 -4.15 8.34
N ASP A 112 -6.68 -5.00 8.74
CA ASP A 112 -6.35 -5.16 10.16
C ASP A 112 -5.63 -3.94 10.74
N ALA A 113 -4.78 -3.25 9.96
CA ALA A 113 -4.21 -1.96 10.35
C ALA A 113 -5.28 -0.87 10.52
N LEU A 114 -6.31 -0.86 9.67
CA LEU A 114 -7.42 0.09 9.82
C LEU A 114 -8.25 -0.20 11.08
N LYS A 115 -8.52 -1.48 11.40
CA LYS A 115 -9.17 -1.86 12.66
C LYS A 115 -8.34 -1.42 13.87
N LEU A 116 -7.03 -1.60 13.83
CA LEU A 116 -6.11 -1.13 14.87
C LEU A 116 -6.18 0.40 15.02
N ALA A 117 -6.18 1.13 13.90
CA ALA A 117 -6.28 2.59 13.89
C ALA A 117 -7.61 3.11 14.47
N GLU A 118 -8.73 2.44 14.16
CA GLU A 118 -10.06 2.78 14.71
C GLU A 118 -10.11 2.68 16.23
N GLN A 119 -9.34 1.76 16.81
CA GLN A 119 -9.26 1.53 18.26
C GLN A 119 -8.26 2.46 18.96
N SER A 120 -7.48 3.25 18.22
CA SER A 120 -6.42 4.09 18.78
C SER A 120 -6.98 5.38 19.40
N PRO A 121 -6.67 5.67 20.68
CA PRO A 121 -7.01 6.95 21.30
C PRO A 121 -6.40 8.15 20.56
N GLN A 122 -5.22 7.99 19.96
CA GLN A 122 -4.53 9.06 19.20
C GLN A 122 -5.33 9.52 17.97
N LEU A 123 -6.19 8.65 17.43
CA LEU A 123 -6.99 8.90 16.22
C LEU A 123 -8.49 9.12 16.53
N GLN A 124 -8.87 9.11 17.81
CA GLN A 124 -10.24 9.36 18.22
C GLN A 124 -10.65 10.80 17.86
N GLY A 125 -11.81 10.95 17.22
CA GLY A 125 -12.31 12.25 16.74
C GLY A 125 -11.56 12.87 15.55
N LYS A 126 -10.44 12.30 15.09
CA LYS A 126 -9.69 12.81 13.94
C LYS A 126 -10.30 12.37 12.61
N THR A 127 -10.20 13.25 11.61
CA THR A 127 -10.44 12.91 10.20
C THR A 127 -9.08 12.65 9.55
N VAL A 128 -8.93 11.48 8.92
CA VAL A 128 -7.66 11.07 8.32
C VAL A 128 -7.89 10.52 6.91
N GLU A 129 -7.04 10.92 5.97
CA GLU A 129 -7.02 10.39 4.61
C GLU A 129 -6.22 9.08 4.57
N LEU A 130 -6.79 8.05 3.93
CA LEU A 130 -6.09 6.79 3.70
C LEU A 130 -5.06 6.92 2.57
N ARG A 131 -3.83 6.53 2.87
CA ARG A 131 -2.72 6.36 1.92
C ARG A 131 -1.96 5.08 2.22
N VAL A 132 -1.14 4.63 1.28
CA VAL A 132 -0.17 3.54 1.51
C VAL A 132 1.22 3.98 1.06
N LEU A 133 2.22 3.69 1.88
CA LEU A 133 3.63 4.00 1.61
C LEU A 133 4.39 2.72 1.29
N PHE A 134 5.18 2.77 0.22
CA PHE A 134 6.10 1.71 -0.20
C PHE A 134 7.55 2.17 -0.11
N VAL A 135 8.40 1.33 0.45
CA VAL A 135 9.86 1.42 0.32
C VAL A 135 10.35 0.08 -0.19
N SER A 136 10.14 -0.16 -1.49
CA SER A 136 10.31 -1.48 -2.10
C SER A 136 11.70 -2.06 -1.91
N ALA A 137 12.74 -1.22 -1.98
CA ALA A 137 14.13 -1.63 -1.78
C ALA A 137 14.43 -2.13 -0.36
N LEU A 138 13.59 -1.79 0.63
CA LEU A 138 13.67 -2.29 2.00
C LEU A 138 12.55 -3.28 2.34
N GLN A 139 11.72 -3.66 1.36
CA GLN A 139 10.53 -4.51 1.53
C GLN A 139 9.53 -3.95 2.55
N VAL A 140 9.45 -2.62 2.70
CA VAL A 140 8.53 -1.98 3.66
C VAL A 140 7.27 -1.52 2.96
N VAL A 141 6.14 -1.81 3.59
CA VAL A 141 4.81 -1.29 3.26
C VAL A 141 4.15 -0.79 4.54
N ALA A 142 3.62 0.42 4.52
CA ALA A 142 2.91 0.99 5.67
C ALA A 142 1.61 1.65 5.25
N ILE A 143 0.55 1.44 6.03
CA ILE A 143 -0.63 2.30 5.94
C ILE A 143 -0.26 3.67 6.47
N TRP A 144 -0.52 4.68 5.67
CA TRP A 144 -0.27 6.07 6.01
C TRP A 144 -1.61 6.77 6.20
N LEU A 145 -1.92 7.10 7.45
CA LEU A 145 -3.09 7.87 7.84
C LEU A 145 -2.70 9.33 7.94
N HIS A 146 -3.06 10.10 6.92
CA HIS A 146 -2.71 11.51 6.81
C HIS A 146 -3.77 12.39 7.46
N ALA A 147 -3.40 13.17 8.47
CA ALA A 147 -4.29 14.11 9.13
C ALA A 147 -3.73 15.53 9.07
N ALA A 148 -4.60 16.53 9.26
CA ALA A 148 -4.16 17.91 9.46
C ALA A 148 -3.29 18.02 10.73
N GLY A 149 -1.98 18.16 10.54
CA GLY A 149 -1.00 18.39 11.59
C GLY A 149 -0.26 17.15 12.10
N GLU A 150 -0.66 15.94 11.73
CA GLU A 150 0.05 14.72 12.14
C GLU A 150 -0.20 13.56 11.16
N ASP A 151 0.88 12.88 10.79
CA ASP A 151 0.84 11.63 10.03
C ASP A 151 1.08 10.44 10.96
N VAL A 152 0.25 9.40 10.82
CA VAL A 152 0.41 8.12 11.51
C VAL A 152 0.68 7.02 10.49
N LEU A 153 1.74 6.25 10.72
CA LEU A 153 2.18 5.16 9.88
C LEU A 153 2.02 3.84 10.62
N ILE A 154 1.45 2.85 9.96
CA ILE A 154 1.28 1.50 10.49
C ILE A 154 1.97 0.54 9.53
N PRO A 155 3.19 0.07 9.82
CA PRO A 155 3.85 -0.96 9.02
C PRO A 155 2.99 -2.21 8.95
N ILE A 156 2.78 -2.74 7.75
CA ILE A 156 1.97 -3.94 7.50
C ILE A 156 2.78 -4.97 6.72
N GLU A 157 2.33 -6.21 6.68
CA GLU A 157 2.92 -7.21 5.80
C GLU A 157 2.93 -6.70 4.34
N PRO A 158 4.02 -6.94 3.58
CA PRO A 158 5.14 -7.84 3.84
C PRO A 158 6.34 -7.22 4.59
N THR A 159 6.17 -6.11 5.31
CA THR A 159 7.26 -5.48 6.06
C THR A 159 7.99 -6.48 6.98
N PRO A 160 9.34 -6.43 7.08
CA PRO A 160 10.09 -7.28 8.00
C PRO A 160 9.64 -7.06 9.46
N LYS A 161 9.48 -8.16 10.21
CA LYS A 161 8.90 -8.16 11.57
C LYS A 161 9.68 -7.32 12.58
N GLU A 162 10.95 -7.00 12.29
CA GLU A 162 11.78 -6.15 13.14
C GLU A 162 11.28 -4.69 13.17
N LEU A 163 10.58 -4.24 12.13
CA LEU A 163 9.76 -3.04 12.16
C LEU A 163 8.39 -3.49 12.70
N ALA A 164 8.11 -3.22 13.98
CA ALA A 164 6.95 -3.80 14.68
C ALA A 164 5.64 -3.60 13.88
N LEU A 165 5.14 -4.70 13.29
CA LEU A 165 4.00 -4.74 12.36
C LEU A 165 2.64 -4.29 12.95
N THR A 166 2.62 -3.92 14.22
CA THR A 166 1.41 -3.56 14.97
C THR A 166 1.55 -2.23 15.72
N GLY A 167 2.63 -1.49 15.47
CA GLY A 167 2.85 -0.17 16.06
C GLY A 167 2.26 0.96 15.23
N LEU A 168 1.72 1.97 15.90
CA LEU A 168 1.50 3.28 15.29
C LEU A 168 2.80 4.07 15.41
N TYR A 169 3.30 4.59 14.30
CA TYR A 169 4.51 5.38 14.22
C TYR A 169 4.18 6.80 13.79
N SER A 170 4.89 7.77 14.36
CA SER A 170 5.04 9.06 13.69
C SER A 170 5.98 8.90 12.50
N GLU A 171 5.92 9.84 11.55
CA GLU A 171 6.87 9.93 10.43
C GLU A 171 8.32 9.83 10.92
N ALA A 172 8.70 10.70 11.86
CA ALA A 172 10.06 10.75 12.38
C ALA A 172 10.51 9.41 13.00
N ALA A 173 9.63 8.75 13.75
CA ALA A 173 9.94 7.47 14.39
C ALA A 173 10.17 6.36 13.37
N LEU A 174 9.33 6.25 12.34
CA LEU A 174 9.50 5.23 11.30
C LEU A 174 10.75 5.52 10.46
N LEU A 175 10.93 6.76 9.99
CA LEU A 175 12.07 7.13 9.15
C LEU A 175 13.41 6.96 9.87
N ALA A 176 13.48 7.20 11.18
CA ALA A 176 14.67 6.94 11.98
C ALA A 176 15.07 5.44 11.98
N GLN A 177 14.11 4.52 11.87
CA GLN A 177 14.38 3.08 11.75
C GLN A 177 14.77 2.67 10.32
N LEU A 178 14.23 3.36 9.31
CA LEU A 178 14.49 3.06 7.90
C LEU A 178 15.83 3.60 7.41
N LYS A 179 16.25 4.78 7.88
CA LYS A 179 17.46 5.44 7.36
C LYS A 179 18.73 4.57 7.47
N PRO A 180 19.07 3.94 8.62
CA PRO A 180 20.26 3.10 8.69
C PRO A 180 20.21 1.89 7.75
N LYS A 181 19.01 1.32 7.56
CA LYS A 181 18.78 0.21 6.61
C LYS A 181 18.94 0.69 5.17
N ALA A 182 18.47 1.90 4.85
CA ALA A 182 18.64 2.52 3.54
C ALA A 182 20.12 2.79 3.23
N ASP A 183 20.85 3.39 4.17
CA ASP A 183 22.27 3.67 4.02
C ASP A 183 23.07 2.38 3.79
N GLN A 184 22.77 1.31 4.54
CA GLN A 184 23.41 0.01 4.36
C GLN A 184 23.08 -0.63 3.01
N ALA A 185 21.80 -0.60 2.59
CA ALA A 185 21.38 -1.15 1.31
C ALA A 185 22.02 -0.38 0.14
N LYS A 186 22.07 0.95 0.22
CA LYS A 186 22.72 1.81 -0.77
C LYS A 186 24.22 1.51 -0.87
N GLN A 187 24.94 1.41 0.25
CA GLN A 187 26.36 1.03 0.23
C GLN A 187 26.61 -0.32 -0.45
N ARG A 188 25.74 -1.31 -0.23
CA ARG A 188 25.86 -2.62 -0.90
C ARG A 188 25.63 -2.51 -2.41
N PHE A 189 24.67 -1.69 -2.83
CA PHE A 189 24.37 -1.45 -4.24
C PHE A 189 25.52 -0.69 -4.92
N ASP A 190 26.00 0.39 -4.32
CA ASP A 190 27.10 1.21 -4.85
C ASP A 190 28.43 0.42 -4.91
N ALA A 191 28.63 -0.54 -4.00
CA ALA A 191 29.79 -1.43 -3.99
C ALA A 191 29.68 -2.60 -4.99
N ASP A 192 28.52 -2.82 -5.61
CA ASP A 192 28.34 -3.89 -6.58
C ASP A 192 28.93 -3.52 -7.94
N THR A 193 30.22 -3.79 -8.07
CA THR A 193 30.99 -3.66 -9.32
C THR A 193 30.69 -4.76 -10.33
N ARG A 194 29.89 -5.77 -9.98
CA ARG A 194 29.57 -6.93 -10.84
C ARG A 194 28.23 -6.79 -11.56
N GLY A 195 27.43 -5.76 -11.24
CA GLY A 195 26.11 -5.52 -11.83
C GLY A 195 25.08 -6.61 -11.52
N GLN A 196 25.28 -7.37 -10.44
CA GLN A 196 24.40 -8.48 -10.03
C GLN A 196 23.20 -8.03 -9.20
N LEU A 197 23.27 -6.83 -8.61
CA LEU A 197 22.25 -6.25 -7.74
C LEU A 197 21.47 -5.12 -8.42
N GLY A 198 21.79 -4.73 -9.66
CA GLY A 198 20.90 -3.94 -10.51
C GLY A 198 21.56 -3.22 -11.69
N SER A 199 20.91 -3.34 -12.86
CA SER A 199 20.79 -2.30 -13.89
C SER A 199 19.34 -1.83 -13.93
#